data_AF-A0A147B6C5-F1
#
_entry.id   AF-A0A147B6C5-F1
#
_cell.length_a   1.000
_cell.length_b   1.000
_cell.length_c   1.000
_cell.angle_alpha   90.00
_cell.angle_beta   90.00
_cell.angle_gamma   90.00
#
_symmetry.space_group_name_H-M   'P 1'
#
loop_
_entity.id
_entity.type
_entity.pdbx_description
1 polymer ?
#
loop_
_entity_poly.entity_id
_entity_poly.type
_entity_poly.pdbx_seq_one_letter_code
_entity_poly.pdbx_strand_id
1 'polypeptide(L)'
;YLLFFVAAYVLNFTRIAICLSVLHYLVESVFHVSRLLHFADKVKAASYGFTLWNALFVLIRLVSITLTVFTFWYGLAQNESDTPVGLSTGNFNTNVVRVNCIVAVCLLQAWMMWNFVNFHLKRMRERSAARQAAQAKRRLVGQPRKERKPKKED
;
A
#
# COMPACT_ATOMS: atom_id res chain seq x y z
N TYR A 1 3.18 14.62 -3.36
CA TYR A 1 4.60 14.27 -3.51
C TYR A 1 5.52 15.49 -3.43
N LEU A 2 5.34 16.53 -4.26
CA LEU A 2 6.22 17.72 -4.24
C LEU A 2 6.29 18.44 -2.88
N LEU A 3 5.16 18.64 -2.20
CA LEU A 3 5.14 19.23 -0.85
C LEU A 3 5.96 18.44 0.17
N PHE A 4 6.00 17.11 0.05
CA PHE A 4 6.80 16.26 0.95
C PHE A 4 8.30 16.41 0.69
N PHE A 5 8.71 16.50 -0.57
CA PHE A 5 10.11 16.77 -0.92
C PHE A 5 10.56 18.18 -0.53
N VAL A 6 9.69 19.18 -0.71
CA VAL A 6 9.97 20.56 -0.27
C VAL A 6 10.12 20.62 1.24
N ALA A 7 9.20 20.01 2.00
CA ALA A 7 9.31 19.93 3.46
C ALA A 7 10.59 19.19 3.91
N ALA A 8 10.93 18.08 3.25
CA ALA A 8 12.16 17.34 3.56
C ALA A 8 13.43 18.11 3.19
N TYR A 9 13.40 18.94 2.14
CA TYR A 9 14.50 19.80 1.74
C TYR A 9 14.72 20.93 2.74
N VAL A 10 13.64 21.61 3.14
CA VAL A 10 13.68 22.69 4.15
C VAL A 10 14.17 22.15 5.50
N LEU A 11 13.77 20.94 5.88
CA LEU A 11 14.14 20.30 7.14
C LEU A 11 15.45 19.48 7.06
N ASN A 12 16.16 19.49 5.92
CA ASN A 12 17.40 18.73 5.67
C ASN A 12 17.28 17.20 5.86
N PHE A 13 16.07 16.65 5.82
CA PHE A 13 15.79 15.20 5.90
C PHE A 13 15.68 14.52 4.52
N THR A 14 16.38 15.08 3.53
CA THR A 14 16.30 14.66 2.13
C THR A 14 16.61 13.18 1.92
N ARG A 15 17.59 12.63 2.65
CA ARG A 15 17.98 11.21 2.55
C ARG A 15 16.83 10.26 2.87
N ILE A 16 16.12 10.50 3.98
CA ILE A 16 14.99 9.66 4.43
C ILE A 16 13.82 9.82 3.45
N ALA A 17 13.53 11.05 3.03
CA ALA A 17 12.46 11.33 2.09
C ALA A 17 12.68 10.64 0.74
N ILE A 18 13.92 10.61 0.25
CA ILE A 18 14.29 9.87 -0.96
C ILE A 18 14.09 8.37 -0.73
N CYS A 19 14.59 7.80 0.37
CA CYS A 19 14.40 6.36 0.67
C CYS A 19 12.91 5.96 0.71
N LEU A 20 12.09 6.71 1.46
CA LEU A 20 10.65 6.47 1.54
C LEU A 20 9.96 6.58 0.18
N SER A 21 10.37 7.56 -0.63
CA SER A 21 9.81 7.78 -1.96
C SER A 21 10.19 6.66 -2.93
N VAL A 22 11.45 6.20 -2.90
CA VAL A 22 11.91 5.08 -3.73
C VAL A 22 11.11 3.82 -3.42
N LEU A 23 10.94 3.49 -2.13
CA LEU A 23 10.12 2.36 -1.72
C LEU A 23 8.68 2.50 -2.23
N HIS A 24 8.09 3.67 -2.09
CA HIS A 24 6.73 3.92 -2.56
C HIS A 24 6.58 3.75 -4.09
N TYR A 25 7.48 4.36 -4.86
CA TYR A 25 7.47 4.25 -6.33
C TYR A 25 7.79 2.83 -6.82
N LEU A 26 8.54 2.03 -6.06
CA LEU A 26 8.80 0.63 -6.39
C LEU A 26 7.51 -0.21 -6.34
N VAL A 27 6.66 -0.01 -5.33
CA VAL A 27 5.35 -0.69 -5.30
C VAL A 27 4.44 -0.20 -6.43
N GLU A 28 4.50 1.09 -6.75
CA GLU A 28 3.71 1.67 -7.83
C GLU A 28 4.17 1.17 -9.21
N SER A 29 5.46 0.96 -9.42
CA SER A 29 5.97 0.37 -10.66
C SER A 29 5.48 -1.06 -10.86
N VAL A 30 5.46 -1.89 -9.81
CA VAL A 30 4.90 -3.26 -9.87
C VAL A 30 3.40 -3.23 -10.24
N PHE A 31 2.66 -2.24 -9.76
CA PHE A 31 1.27 -2.04 -10.15
C PHE A 31 1.11 -1.70 -11.64
N HIS A 32 1.94 -0.77 -12.12
CA HIS A 32 1.92 -0.36 -13.53
C HIS A 32 2.35 -1.49 -14.46
N VAL A 33 3.36 -2.28 -14.09
CA VAL A 33 3.78 -3.48 -14.82
C VAL A 33 2.66 -4.51 -14.85
N SER A 34 1.97 -4.74 -13.73
CA SER A 34 0.82 -5.65 -13.66
C SER A 34 -0.31 -5.22 -14.59
N ARG A 35 -0.55 -3.90 -14.68
CA ARG A 35 -1.54 -3.31 -15.61
C ARG A 35 -1.09 -3.46 -17.06
N LEU A 36 0.19 -3.26 -17.37
CA LEU A 36 0.73 -3.44 -18.70
C LEU A 36 0.61 -4.90 -19.18
N LEU A 37 0.90 -5.86 -18.29
CA LEU A 37 0.70 -7.28 -18.56
C LEU A 37 -0.77 -7.64 -18.78
N HIS A 38 -1.68 -6.93 -18.10
CA HIS A 38 -3.12 -7.10 -18.35
C HIS A 38 -3.50 -6.64 -19.76
N PHE A 39 -2.96 -5.50 -20.22
CA PHE A 39 -3.19 -5.01 -21.58
C PHE A 39 -2.51 -5.85 -22.67
N ALA A 40 -1.42 -6.54 -22.33
CA ALA A 40 -0.75 -7.49 -23.22
C ALA A 40 -1.48 -8.85 -23.34
N ASP A 41 -2.74 -8.93 -22.91
CA ASP A 41 -3.60 -10.12 -22.89
C ASP A 41 -3.05 -11.31 -22.06
N LYS A 42 -2.01 -11.08 -21.25
CA LYS A 42 -1.43 -12.08 -20.33
C LYS A 42 -2.18 -12.11 -19.00
N VAL A 43 -3.49 -12.38 -19.05
CA VAL A 43 -4.41 -12.29 -17.90
C VAL A 43 -3.97 -13.10 -16.67
N LYS A 44 -3.38 -14.30 -16.88
CA LYS A 44 -2.85 -15.12 -15.79
C LYS A 44 -1.68 -14.43 -15.06
N ALA A 45 -0.71 -13.92 -15.81
CA ALA A 45 0.45 -13.21 -15.26
C ALA A 45 0.03 -11.90 -14.56
N ALA A 46 -0.91 -11.16 -15.15
CA ALA A 46 -1.47 -9.96 -14.55
C ALA A 46 -2.16 -10.23 -13.20
N SER A 47 -2.92 -11.32 -13.08
CA SER A 47 -3.57 -11.70 -11.82
C SER A 47 -2.57 -12.01 -10.70
N TYR A 48 -1.47 -12.70 -11.01
CA TYR A 48 -0.38 -12.90 -10.05
C TYR A 48 0.28 -11.57 -9.69
N GLY A 49 0.54 -10.71 -10.67
CA GLY A 49 1.08 -9.36 -10.46
C GLY A 49 0.23 -8.50 -9.52
N PHE A 50 -1.09 -8.48 -9.70
CA PHE A 50 -1.99 -7.75 -8.79
C PHE A 50 -2.02 -8.34 -7.37
N THR A 51 -1.87 -9.65 -7.23
CA THR A 51 -1.81 -10.30 -5.91
C THR A 51 -0.48 -9.99 -5.21
N LEU A 52 0.62 -10.04 -5.96
CA LEU A 52 1.95 -9.65 -5.49
C LEU A 52 1.97 -8.17 -5.08
N TRP A 53 1.38 -7.29 -5.90
CA TRP A 53 1.25 -5.88 -5.61
C TRP A 53 0.50 -5.64 -4.29
N ASN A 54 -0.61 -6.35 -4.05
CA ASN A 54 -1.35 -6.23 -2.79
C ASN A 54 -0.49 -6.58 -1.56
N ALA A 55 0.28 -7.67 -1.64
CA ALA A 55 1.18 -8.06 -0.55
C ALA A 55 2.34 -7.06 -0.38
N LEU A 56 3.00 -6.68 -1.48
CA LEU A 56 4.10 -5.71 -1.47
C LEU A 56 3.64 -4.34 -0.97
N PHE A 57 2.43 -3.91 -1.32
CA PHE A 57 1.88 -2.65 -0.82
C PHE A 57 1.89 -2.63 0.70
N VAL A 58 1.31 -3.64 1.35
CA VAL A 58 1.27 -3.73 2.83
C VAL A 58 2.67 -3.79 3.42
N LEU A 59 3.56 -4.60 2.84
CA LEU A 59 4.95 -4.72 3.30
C LEU A 59 5.69 -3.38 3.24
N ILE A 60 5.59 -2.64 2.13
CA ILE A 60 6.24 -1.34 1.99
C ILE A 60 5.66 -0.31 2.97
N ARG A 61 4.36 -0.37 3.30
CA ARG A 61 3.78 0.49 4.35
C ARG A 61 4.41 0.23 5.70
N LEU A 62 4.54 -1.04 6.10
CA LEU A 62 5.20 -1.41 7.35
C LEU A 62 6.65 -0.96 7.37
N VAL A 63 7.41 -1.24 6.30
CA VAL A 63 8.81 -0.80 6.18
C VAL A 63 8.91 0.73 6.28
N SER A 64 8.03 1.47 5.62
CA SER A 64 8.04 2.94 5.66
C SER A 64 7.81 3.50 7.06
N ILE A 65 6.84 2.94 7.80
CA ILE A 65 6.54 3.35 9.18
C ILE A 65 7.73 3.00 10.07
N THR A 66 8.23 1.76 9.99
CA THR A 66 9.39 1.31 10.76
C THR A 66 10.61 2.19 10.50
N LEU A 67 10.95 2.47 9.24
CA LEU A 67 12.11 3.29 8.88
C LEU A 67 11.99 4.71 9.42
N THR A 68 10.77 5.27 9.39
CA THR A 68 10.49 6.60 9.95
C THR A 68 10.69 6.61 11.46
N VAL A 69 10.11 5.65 12.19
CA VAL A 69 10.30 5.53 13.63
C VAL A 69 11.77 5.32 13.98
N PHE A 70 12.45 4.38 13.30
CA PHE A 70 13.87 4.13 13.53
C PHE A 70 14.72 5.37 13.31
N THR A 71 14.47 6.12 12.26
CA THR A 71 15.32 7.27 11.94
C THR A 71 15.05 8.46 12.84
N PHE A 72 13.79 8.81 13.12
CA PHE A 72 13.47 9.97 13.95
C PHE A 72 13.58 9.70 15.45
N TRP A 73 13.26 8.48 15.91
CA TRP A 73 13.29 8.13 17.33
C TRP A 73 14.65 7.66 17.81
N TYR A 74 15.35 6.83 17.02
CA TYR A 74 16.66 6.30 17.42
C TYR A 74 17.81 7.04 16.74
N GLY A 75 17.75 7.25 15.42
CA GLY A 75 18.85 7.86 14.67
C GLY A 75 19.08 9.33 15.02
N LEU A 76 18.03 10.14 14.99
CA LEU A 76 18.14 11.59 15.19
C LEU A 76 18.25 11.98 16.67
N ALA A 77 17.63 11.21 17.57
CA ALA A 77 17.71 11.43 19.02
C ALA A 77 19.12 11.19 19.58
N GLN A 78 19.87 10.25 19.01
CA GLN A 78 21.27 10.01 19.40
C GLN A 78 22.24 11.08 18.89
N ASN A 79 21.84 11.85 17.87
CA ASN A 79 22.65 12.91 17.26
C ASN A 79 22.12 14.31 17.60
N GLU A 80 21.48 14.46 18.77
CA GLU A 80 21.14 15.77 19.32
C GLU A 80 22.44 16.51 19.60
N SER A 81 22.86 17.30 18.61
CA SER A 81 24.09 18.06 18.68
C SER A 81 23.78 19.31 19.50
N ASP A 82 24.68 19.68 20.42
CA ASP A 82 24.63 20.91 21.24
C ASP A 82 24.64 22.22 20.41
N THR A 83 24.46 22.14 19.08
CA THR A 83 24.38 23.32 18.21
C THR A 83 22.99 23.96 18.32
N PRO A 84 22.92 25.29 18.53
CA PRO A 84 21.66 26.01 18.56
C PRO A 84 20.88 25.80 17.26
N VAL A 85 19.57 25.56 17.42
CA VAL A 85 18.59 25.60 16.34
C VAL A 85 18.64 26.96 15.65
N GLY A 86 18.94 26.96 14.35
CA GLY A 86 19.08 28.20 13.60
C GLY A 86 18.99 27.99 12.10
N LEU A 87 18.31 28.92 11.41
CA LEU A 87 18.23 28.98 9.96
C LEU A 87 19.64 29.11 9.31
N SER A 88 20.60 29.68 10.06
CA SER A 88 22.01 29.81 9.68
C SER A 88 22.81 28.51 9.83
N THR A 89 22.42 27.59 10.72
CA THR A 89 23.11 26.31 10.97
C THR A 89 22.44 25.15 10.23
N GLY A 90 21.21 25.32 9.76
CA GLY A 90 20.44 24.27 9.07
C GLY A 90 20.04 23.11 9.98
N ASN A 91 20.19 23.26 11.30
CA ASN A 91 19.84 22.27 12.29
C ASN A 91 18.40 22.51 12.78
N PHE A 92 17.47 21.67 12.32
CA PHE A 92 16.06 21.65 12.74
C PHE A 92 15.73 20.43 13.60
N ASN A 93 16.74 19.78 14.19
CA ASN A 93 16.62 18.52 14.91
C ASN A 93 15.97 18.67 16.30
N THR A 94 14.80 19.29 16.38
CA THR A 94 14.02 19.43 17.63
C THR A 94 13.05 18.27 17.80
N ASN A 95 12.75 17.93 19.06
CA ASN A 95 11.74 16.93 19.38
C ASN A 95 10.36 17.25 18.75
N VAL A 96 10.00 18.53 18.66
CA VAL A 96 8.75 18.98 18.01
C VAL A 96 8.75 18.68 16.52
N VAL A 97 9.84 18.94 15.80
CA VAL A 97 9.95 18.64 14.37
C VAL A 97 9.97 17.13 14.13
N ARG A 98 10.70 16.36 14.94
CA ARG A 98 10.75 14.89 14.85
C ARG A 98 9.35 14.28 14.99
N VAL A 99 8.61 14.65 16.03
CA VAL A 99 7.25 14.12 16.27
C VAL A 99 6.29 14.55 15.16
N ASN A 100 6.34 15.81 14.71
CA ASN A 100 5.50 16.26 13.59
C ASN A 100 5.81 15.50 12.29
N CYS A 101 7.08 15.23 11.99
CA CYS A 101 7.48 14.41 10.84
C CYS A 101 6.95 12.98 10.95
N ILE A 102 7.07 12.33 12.11
CA ILE A 102 6.52 10.99 12.35
C ILE A 102 5.01 11.00 12.14
N VAL A 103 4.29 11.96 12.75
CA VAL A 103 2.84 12.09 12.63
C VAL A 103 2.44 12.31 11.17
N ALA A 104 3.10 13.22 10.45
CA ALA A 104 2.81 13.49 9.05
C ALA A 104 2.99 12.25 8.17
N VAL A 105 4.08 11.48 8.36
CA VAL A 105 4.28 10.23 7.63
C VAL A 105 3.22 9.20 8.03
N CYS A 106 2.94 9.01 9.33
CA CYS A 106 1.91 8.09 9.79
C CYS A 106 0.53 8.41 9.20
N LEU A 107 0.14 9.68 9.18
CA LEU A 107 -1.11 10.14 8.56
C LEU A 107 -1.13 9.85 7.06
N LEU A 108 -0.03 10.12 6.35
CA LEU A 108 0.09 9.81 4.92
C LEU A 108 -0.03 8.30 4.65
N GLN A 109 0.62 7.47 5.47
CA GLN A 109 0.54 6.01 5.36
C GLN A 109 -0.89 5.53 5.65
N ALA A 110 -1.53 6.05 6.70
CA ALA A 110 -2.90 5.73 7.07
C ALA A 110 -3.90 6.13 5.97
N TRP A 111 -3.76 7.31 5.38
CA TRP A 111 -4.59 7.76 4.26
C TRP A 111 -4.45 6.85 3.04
N MET A 112 -3.22 6.44 2.70
CA MET A 112 -3.00 5.49 1.60
C MET A 112 -3.54 4.09 1.90
N MET A 113 -3.42 3.61 3.14
CA MET A 113 -4.04 2.36 3.58
C MET A 113 -5.57 2.44 3.53
N TRP A 114 -6.16 3.55 3.97
CA TRP A 114 -7.60 3.78 3.91
C TRP A 114 -8.12 3.72 2.47
N ASN A 115 -7.43 4.36 1.52
CA ASN A 115 -7.77 4.27 0.09
C ASN A 115 -7.67 2.83 -0.43
N PHE A 116 -6.61 2.11 -0.06
CA PHE A 116 -6.44 0.71 -0.44
C PHE A 116 -7.55 -0.20 0.10
N VAL A 117 -7.94 0.00 1.37
CA VAL A 117 -9.03 -0.74 2.02
C VAL A 117 -10.36 -0.44 1.34
N ASN A 118 -10.70 0.83 1.11
CA ASN A 118 -11.94 1.20 0.43
C ASN A 118 -12.02 0.60 -0.98
N PHE A 119 -10.92 0.63 -1.73
CA PHE A 119 -10.85 -0.01 -3.05
C PHE A 119 -11.11 -1.52 -2.97
N HIS A 120 -10.48 -2.20 -2.01
CA HIS A 120 -10.67 -3.64 -1.81
C HIS A 120 -12.07 -3.99 -1.33
N LEU A 121 -12.64 -3.22 -0.40
CA LEU A 121 -14.01 -3.39 0.09
C LEU A 121 -15.04 -3.19 -1.03
N LYS A 122 -14.85 -2.16 -1.87
CA LYS A 122 -15.69 -1.94 -3.06
C LYS A 122 -15.60 -3.14 -4.01
N ARG A 123 -14.38 -3.60 -4.32
CA ARG A 123 -14.17 -4.77 -5.19
C ARG A 123 -14.76 -6.06 -4.60
N MET A 124 -14.69 -6.23 -3.28
CA MET A 124 -15.31 -7.37 -2.59
C MET A 124 -16.84 -7.31 -2.66
N ARG A 125 -17.43 -6.12 -2.45
CA ARG A 125 -18.87 -5.90 -2.61
C ARG A 125 -19.34 -6.24 -4.03
N GLU A 126 -18.67 -5.72 -5.05
CA GLU A 126 -18.99 -6.01 -6.46
C GLU A 126 -18.90 -7.50 -6.79
N ARG A 127 -17.86 -8.20 -6.31
CA ARG A 127 -17.72 -9.66 -6.47
C ARG A 127 -18.83 -10.42 -5.73
N SER A 128 -19.22 -9.97 -4.53
CA SER A 128 -20.30 -10.59 -3.77
C SER A 128 -21.66 -10.42 -4.45
N ALA A 129 -21.95 -9.23 -4.97
CA ALA A 129 -23.17 -8.94 -5.72
C ALA A 129 -23.24 -9.75 -7.03
N ALA A 130 -22.14 -9.85 -7.77
CA ALA A 130 -22.06 -10.68 -8.97
C ALA A 130 -22.27 -12.17 -8.66
N ARG A 131 -21.70 -12.69 -7.56
CA ARG A 131 -21.93 -14.06 -7.09
C ARG A 131 -23.38 -14.29 -6.68
N GLN A 132 -23.99 -13.35 -5.96
CA GLN A 132 -25.40 -13.43 -5.56
C GLN A 132 -26.33 -13.40 -6.77
N ALA A 133 -26.08 -12.52 -7.75
CA ALA A 133 -26.84 -12.46 -9.00
C ALA A 133 -26.70 -13.76 -9.82
N ALA A 134 -25.49 -14.32 -9.92
CA ALA A 134 -25.27 -15.61 -10.57
C ALA A 134 -25.98 -16.77 -9.84
N GLN A 135 -25.98 -16.75 -8.51
CA GLN A 135 -26.65 -17.76 -7.69
C GLN A 135 -28.19 -17.64 -7.75
N ALA A 136 -28.72 -16.42 -7.82
CA ALA A 136 -30.14 -16.16 -8.06
C ALA A 136 -30.57 -16.64 -9.45
N LYS A 137 -29.78 -16.37 -10.51
CA LYS A 137 -30.03 -16.92 -11.85
C LYS A 137 -29.99 -18.45 -11.88
N ARG A 138 -29.07 -19.10 -11.16
CA ARG A 138 -29.03 -20.58 -11.04
C ARG A 138 -30.20 -21.17 -10.25
N ARG A 139 -30.86 -20.38 -9.39
CA ARG A 139 -32.08 -20.81 -8.69
C ARG A 139 -33.34 -20.64 -9.54
N LEU A 140 -33.37 -19.62 -10.40
CA LEU A 140 -34.48 -19.36 -11.34
C LEU A 140 -34.44 -20.28 -12.57
N VAL A 141 -33.26 -20.57 -13.10
CA VAL A 141 -33.05 -21.58 -14.14
C VAL A 141 -32.84 -22.92 -13.44
N GLY A 142 -33.93 -23.58 -13.04
CA GLY A 142 -33.91 -24.84 -12.30
C GLY A 142 -32.86 -25.80 -12.86
N GLN A 143 -31.86 -26.14 -12.04
CA GLN A 143 -30.80 -27.04 -12.45
C GLN A 143 -31.40 -28.43 -12.70
N PRO A 144 -31.22 -29.06 -13.88
CA PRO A 144 -31.68 -30.42 -14.10
C PRO A 144 -30.92 -31.31 -13.11
N ARG A 145 -31.68 -31.99 -12.26
CA ARG A 145 -31.21 -32.98 -11.29
C ARG A 145 -30.37 -33.99 -12.06
N LYS A 146 -29.05 -34.00 -11.84
CA LYS A 146 -28.17 -35.07 -12.35
C LYS A 146 -28.78 -36.40 -11.90
N GLU A 147 -29.39 -37.12 -12.84
CA GLU A 147 -29.93 -38.45 -12.61
C GLU A 147 -28.80 -39.33 -12.07
N ARG A 148 -29.03 -39.88 -10.87
CA ARG A 148 -28.19 -40.95 -10.33
C ARG A 148 -28.31 -42.12 -11.31
N LYS A 149 -27.22 -42.45 -12.00
CA LYS A 149 -27.13 -43.69 -12.79
C LYS A 149 -27.51 -44.87 -11.87
N PRO A 150 -28.43 -45.76 -12.29
CA PRO A 150 -28.74 -46.94 -11.50
C PRO A 150 -27.50 -47.85 -11.46
N LYS A 151 -27.16 -48.31 -10.26
CA LYS A 151 -26.24 -49.44 -10.05
C LYS A 151 -26.82 -50.64 -10.80
N LYS A 152 -26.05 -51.23 -11.71
CA LYS A 152 -26.25 -52.62 -12.11
C LYS A 152 -25.53 -53.46 -11.05
N GLU A 153 -26.30 -54.22 -10.28
CA GLU A 153 -25.82 -55.41 -9.57
C GLU A 153 -26.01 -56.62 -10.51
N ASP A 154 -25.12 -57.58 -10.31
CA ASP A 154 -24.73 -58.69 -11.18
C ASP A 154 -25.86 -59.67 -11.56
#